data_AF-A0A965ABV0-F1
#
_entry.id   AF-A0A965ABV0-F1
#
_cell.length_a   1.000
_cell.length_b   1.000
_cell.length_c   1.000
_cell.angle_alpha   90.00
_cell.angle_beta   90.00
_cell.angle_gamma   90.00
#
_symmetry.space_group_name_H-M   'P 1'
#
loop_
_entity.id
_entity.type
_entity.pdbx_description
1 polymer ?
#
loop_
_entity_poly.entity_id
_entity_poly.type
_entity_poly.pdbx_seq_one_letter_code
_entity_poly.pdbx_strand_id
1 'polypeptide(L)'
;MLQSNRNYLRVVAANADLYRLVDEMAAHDPEVRTNREKSRRRHVRRVADTIRRWQANGRADRGIDPDLTAAALVAMLSGFAQSMRATRTASEDDIAARRLTEIWVAACGLCLDGSGDR
;
A
#
# COMPACT_ATOMS: atom_id res chain seq x y z
N MET A 1 7.35 5.58 4.26
CA MET A 1 6.75 4.30 3.86
C MET A 1 6.41 3.44 5.05
N LEU A 2 7.36 3.06 5.92
CA LEU A 2 7.07 2.21 7.09
C LEU A 2 5.93 2.73 7.97
N GLN A 3 5.98 4.01 8.38
CA GLN A 3 4.91 4.62 9.16
C GLN A 3 3.57 4.65 8.40
N SER A 4 3.60 4.81 7.07
CA SER A 4 2.41 4.80 6.22
C SER A 4 1.78 3.40 6.14
N ASN A 5 2.60 2.36 5.95
CA ASN A 5 2.16 0.96 5.95
C ASN A 5 1.60 0.58 7.33
N ARG A 6 2.31 0.92 8.40
CA ARG A 6 1.86 0.71 9.79
C ARG A 6 0.52 1.38 10.05
N ASN A 7 0.37 2.65 9.68
CA ASN A 7 -0.89 3.38 9.87
C ASN A 7 -2.03 2.77 9.03
N TYR A 8 -1.75 2.33 7.81
CA TYR A 8 -2.74 1.68 6.97
C TYR A 8 -3.25 0.37 7.60
N LEU A 9 -2.34 -0.50 8.04
CA LEU A 9 -2.72 -1.75 8.72
C LEU A 9 -3.55 -1.48 9.98
N ARG A 10 -3.14 -0.51 10.80
CA ARG A 10 -3.87 -0.11 12.01
C ARG A 10 -5.27 0.40 11.71
N VAL A 11 -5.43 1.23 10.67
CA VAL A 11 -6.75 1.77 10.27
C VAL A 11 -7.66 0.64 9.78
N VAL A 12 -7.15 -0.28 8.97
CA VAL A 12 -7.92 -1.43 8.48
C VAL A 12 -8.33 -2.35 9.63
N ALA A 13 -7.41 -2.64 10.56
CA ALA A 13 -7.69 -3.47 11.74
C ALA A 13 -8.74 -2.81 12.66
N ALA A 14 -8.59 -1.52 12.97
CA ALA A 14 -9.52 -0.79 13.83
C ALA A 14 -10.92 -0.61 13.21
N ASN A 15 -11.05 -0.71 11.89
CA ASN A 15 -12.31 -0.56 11.17
C ASN A 15 -12.69 -1.86 10.42
N ALA A 16 -12.22 -3.02 10.90
CA ALA A 16 -12.31 -4.28 10.18
C ALA A 16 -13.76 -4.66 9.81
N ASP A 17 -14.72 -4.40 10.71
CA ASP A 17 -16.15 -4.66 10.49
C ASP A 17 -16.76 -3.70 9.46
N LEU A 18 -16.38 -2.43 9.49
CA LEU A 18 -16.79 -1.45 8.48
C LEU A 18 -16.24 -1.84 7.10
N TYR A 19 -14.96 -2.21 7.01
CA TYR A 19 -14.37 -2.67 5.76
C TYR A 19 -15.02 -3.96 5.26
N ARG A 20 -15.39 -4.90 6.16
CA ARG A 20 -16.16 -6.10 5.81
C ARG A 20 -17.50 -5.74 5.18
N LEU A 21 -18.26 -4.86 5.83
CA LEU A 21 -19.58 -4.43 5.36
C LEU A 21 -19.49 -3.71 4.03
N VAL A 22 -18.50 -2.81 3.86
CA VAL A 22 -18.27 -2.10 2.59
C VAL A 22 -17.90 -3.08 1.48
N ASP A 23 -17.11 -4.12 1.77
CA ASP A 23 -16.74 -5.14 0.78
C ASP A 23 -17.95 -5.98 0.35
N GLU A 24 -18.78 -6.40 1.31
CA GLU A 24 -20.02 -7.13 1.07
C GLU A 24 -21.03 -6.28 0.27
N MET A 25 -21.22 -5.02 0.65
CA MET A 25 -22.12 -4.11 -0.04
C MET A 25 -21.61 -3.72 -1.44
N ALA A 26 -20.30 -3.58 -1.66
CA ALA A 26 -19.77 -3.24 -2.99
C ALA A 26 -20.11 -4.29 -4.08
N ALA A 27 -20.40 -5.53 -3.69
CA ALA A 27 -20.86 -6.56 -4.60
C ALA A 27 -22.31 -6.30 -5.10
N HIS A 28 -23.15 -5.68 -4.27
CA HIS A 28 -24.58 -5.55 -4.51
C HIS A 28 -25.06 -4.11 -4.73
N ASP A 29 -24.33 -3.11 -4.24
CA ASP A 29 -24.64 -1.69 -4.31
C ASP A 29 -23.68 -0.96 -5.28
N PRO A 30 -24.20 -0.45 -6.43
CA PRO A 30 -23.40 0.28 -7.42
C PRO A 30 -22.76 1.58 -6.92
N GLU A 31 -23.39 2.28 -5.98
CA GLU A 31 -22.87 3.52 -5.43
C GLU A 31 -21.67 3.24 -4.51
N VAL A 32 -21.81 2.25 -3.62
CA VAL A 32 -20.72 1.79 -2.76
C VAL A 32 -19.53 1.31 -3.59
N ARG A 33 -19.79 0.52 -4.64
CA ARG A 33 -18.75 0.08 -5.59
C ARG A 33 -18.03 1.26 -6.25
N THR A 34 -18.78 2.26 -6.71
CA THR A 34 -18.23 3.45 -7.36
C THR A 34 -17.36 4.26 -6.41
N ASN A 35 -17.80 4.45 -5.17
CA ASN A 35 -17.05 5.18 -4.15
C ASN A 35 -15.77 4.43 -3.73
N ARG A 36 -15.84 3.11 -3.61
CA ARG A 36 -14.66 2.27 -3.37
C ARG A 36 -13.64 2.38 -4.50
N GLU A 37 -14.10 2.32 -5.74
CA GLU A 37 -13.22 2.44 -6.91
C GLU A 37 -12.59 3.84 -7.02
N LYS A 38 -13.35 4.91 -6.75
CA LYS A 38 -12.81 6.28 -6.66
C LYS A 38 -11.70 6.37 -5.60
N SER A 39 -11.92 5.79 -4.43
CA SER A 39 -10.96 5.81 -3.32
C SER A 39 -9.68 5.04 -3.68
N ARG A 40 -9.83 3.86 -4.30
CA ARG A 40 -8.71 3.05 -4.80
C ARG A 40 -7.89 3.81 -5.84
N ARG A 41 -8.54 4.38 -6.86
CA ARG A 41 -7.86 5.20 -7.89
C ARG A 41 -7.10 6.39 -7.29
N ARG A 42 -7.68 7.07 -6.29
CA ARG A 42 -7.00 8.17 -5.60
C ARG A 42 -5.75 7.70 -4.85
N HIS A 43 -5.80 6.53 -4.23
CA HIS A 43 -4.64 5.95 -3.54
C HIS A 43 -3.55 5.58 -4.55
N VAL A 44 -3.90 4.88 -5.63
CA VAL A 44 -2.96 4.50 -6.69
C VAL A 44 -2.27 5.74 -7.26
N ARG A 45 -3.02 6.79 -7.63
CA ARG A 45 -2.44 8.04 -8.15
C ARG A 45 -1.42 8.65 -7.19
N ARG A 46 -1.74 8.74 -5.90
CA ARG A 46 -0.82 9.28 -4.89
C ARG A 46 0.48 8.48 -4.78
N VAL A 47 0.39 7.16 -4.86
CA VAL A 47 1.57 6.26 -4.83
C VAL A 47 2.38 6.41 -6.11
N ALA A 48 1.73 6.44 -7.29
CA ALA A 48 2.39 6.66 -8.57
C ALA A 48 3.16 7.99 -8.59
N ASP A 49 2.55 9.08 -8.11
CA ASP A 49 3.22 10.39 -7.99
C ASP A 49 4.43 10.34 -7.06
N THR A 50 4.38 9.49 -6.03
CA THR A 50 5.50 9.30 -5.11
C THR A 50 6.64 8.53 -5.79
N ILE A 51 6.33 7.48 -6.54
CA ILE A 51 7.32 6.72 -7.32
C ILE A 51 7.98 7.62 -8.37
N ARG A 52 7.19 8.41 -9.12
CA ARG A 52 7.71 9.41 -10.07
C ARG A 52 8.68 10.39 -9.41
N ARG A 53 8.36 10.88 -8.22
CA ARG A 53 9.28 11.76 -7.46
C ARG A 53 10.56 11.04 -7.05
N TRP A 54 10.51 9.75 -6.68
CA TRP A 54 11.74 9.01 -6.39
C TRP A 54 12.59 8.79 -7.64
N GLN A 55 11.98 8.42 -8.77
CA GLN A 55 12.68 8.28 -10.05
C GLN A 55 13.31 9.59 -10.51
N ALA A 56 12.59 10.71 -10.41
CA ALA A 56 13.09 12.03 -10.77
C ALA A 56 14.32 12.45 -9.94
N ASN A 57 14.38 12.00 -8.68
CA ASN A 57 15.51 12.23 -7.78
C ASN A 57 16.60 11.14 -7.85
N GLY A 58 16.51 10.20 -8.79
CA GLY A 58 17.49 9.11 -8.94
C GLY A 58 17.47 8.07 -7.82
N ARG A 59 16.40 8.03 -7.00
CA ARG A 59 16.30 7.16 -5.82
C ARG A 59 15.61 5.83 -6.09
N ALA A 60 14.91 5.70 -7.21
CA ALA A 60 14.16 4.52 -7.63
C ALA A 60 14.54 4.13 -9.06
N ASP A 61 14.34 2.86 -9.39
CA ASP A 61 14.55 2.34 -10.74
C ASP A 61 13.71 3.13 -11.77
N ARG A 62 14.36 3.66 -12.81
CA ARG A 62 13.71 4.44 -13.88
C ARG A 62 13.03 3.54 -14.92
N GLY A 63 13.31 2.24 -14.93
CA GLY A 63 12.74 1.25 -15.85
C GLY A 63 11.35 0.76 -15.45
N ILE A 64 10.92 0.97 -14.20
CA ILE A 64 9.59 0.55 -13.75
C ILE A 64 8.50 1.56 -14.16
N ASP A 65 7.34 1.04 -14.56
CA ASP A 65 6.13 1.84 -14.79
C ASP A 65 5.55 2.31 -13.43
N PRO A 66 5.48 3.63 -13.16
CA PRO A 66 5.00 4.14 -11.88
C PRO A 66 3.51 3.85 -11.61
N ASP A 67 2.67 3.87 -12.64
CA ASP A 67 1.23 3.67 -12.51
C ASP A 67 0.91 2.19 -12.25
N LEU A 68 1.51 1.30 -13.02
CA LEU A 68 1.29 -0.15 -12.86
C LEU A 68 1.88 -0.66 -11.55
N THR A 69 3.10 -0.21 -11.20
CA THR A 69 3.75 -0.56 -9.93
C THR A 69 2.92 -0.06 -8.74
N ALA A 70 2.43 1.19 -8.80
CA ALA A 70 1.56 1.72 -7.76
C ALA A 70 0.26 0.93 -7.62
N ALA A 71 -0.37 0.56 -8.74
CA ALA A 71 -1.59 -0.23 -8.73
C ALA A 71 -1.38 -1.60 -8.07
N ALA A 72 -0.29 -2.29 -8.41
CA ALA A 72 0.07 -3.57 -7.83
C ALA A 72 0.36 -3.47 -6.32
N LEU A 73 1.18 -2.50 -5.90
CA LEU A 73 1.54 -2.31 -4.49
C LEU A 73 0.35 -1.96 -3.62
N VAL A 74 -0.57 -1.11 -4.12
CA VAL A 74 -1.81 -0.77 -3.41
C VAL A 74 -2.73 -1.99 -3.32
N ALA A 75 -2.90 -2.74 -4.40
CA ALA A 75 -3.72 -3.95 -4.39
C ALA A 75 -3.18 -5.00 -3.41
N MET A 76 -1.86 -5.25 -3.42
CA MET A 76 -1.19 -6.14 -2.48
C MET A 76 -1.41 -5.71 -1.02
N LEU A 77 -1.18 -4.43 -0.70
CA LEU A 77 -1.34 -3.91 0.66
C LEU A 77 -2.79 -4.05 1.15
N SER A 78 -3.76 -3.68 0.30
CA SER A 78 -5.18 -3.79 0.64
C SER A 78 -5.63 -5.23 0.80
N GLY A 79 -5.22 -6.12 -0.12
CA GLY A 79 -5.54 -7.56 -0.06
C GLY A 79 -4.94 -8.23 1.17
N PHE A 80 -3.67 -7.94 1.48
CA PHE A 80 -3.00 -8.44 2.69
C PHE A 80 -3.70 -7.98 3.97
N ALA A 81 -4.06 -6.69 4.05
CA ALA A 81 -4.74 -6.16 5.22
C ALA A 81 -6.14 -6.79 5.41
N GLN A 82 -6.86 -7.06 4.32
CA GLN A 82 -8.17 -7.73 4.37
C GLN A 82 -8.07 -9.20 4.75
N SER A 83 -7.10 -9.95 4.21
CA SER A 83 -6.96 -11.38 4.49
C SER A 83 -6.50 -11.65 5.93
N MET A 84 -5.65 -10.79 6.49
CA MET A 84 -5.04 -11.00 7.81
C MET A 84 -5.69 -10.21 8.95
N ARG A 85 -6.89 -9.65 8.74
CA ARG A 85 -7.55 -8.73 9.69
C ARG A 85 -7.97 -9.37 11.02
N ALA A 86 -8.31 -10.65 11.03
CA ALA A 86 -8.89 -11.32 12.19
C ALA A 86 -7.85 -12.08 13.05
N THR A 87 -6.58 -12.08 12.63
CA THR A 87 -5.60 -13.07 13.11
C THR A 87 -4.34 -12.43 13.71
N ARG A 88 -4.22 -11.09 13.75
CA ARG A 88 -2.97 -10.43 14.12
C ARG A 88 -3.07 -9.60 15.41
N THR A 89 -2.07 -9.80 16.26
CA THR A 89 -1.71 -8.94 17.39
C THR A 89 -0.99 -7.68 16.90
N ALA A 90 -0.89 -6.66 17.77
CA ALA A 90 -0.17 -5.42 17.46
C ALA A 90 1.32 -5.63 17.11
N SER A 91 1.96 -6.65 17.70
CA SER A 91 3.35 -7.01 17.39
C SER A 91 3.48 -7.58 15.97
N GLU A 92 2.53 -8.42 15.56
CA GLU A 92 2.48 -8.99 14.20
C GLU A 92 2.17 -7.93 13.14
N ASP A 93 1.40 -6.89 13.49
CA ASP A 93 1.19 -5.73 12.63
C ASP A 93 2.49 -4.95 12.36
N ASP A 94 3.33 -4.78 13.37
CA ASP A 94 4.62 -4.11 13.22
C ASP A 94 5.58 -4.92 12.35
N ILE A 95 5.63 -6.25 12.52
CA ILE A 95 6.43 -7.15 11.68
C ILE A 95 5.92 -7.09 10.24
N ALA A 96 4.61 -7.18 10.04
CA ALA A 96 4.00 -7.09 8.71
C ALA A 96 4.29 -5.74 8.04
N ALA A 97 4.20 -4.63 8.76
CA ALA A 97 4.52 -3.31 8.24
C ALA A 97 5.97 -3.21 7.73
N ARG A 98 6.93 -3.83 8.44
CA ARG A 98 8.33 -3.90 8.00
C ARG A 98 8.47 -4.72 6.72
N ARG A 99 7.92 -5.94 6.68
CA ARG A 99 7.97 -6.81 5.49
C ARG A 99 7.32 -6.18 4.27
N LEU A 100 6.15 -5.56 4.45
CA LEU A 100 5.50 -4.80 3.37
C LEU A 100 6.39 -3.64 2.90
N THR A 101 7.08 -2.95 3.80
CA THR A 101 8.02 -1.89 3.42
C THR A 101 9.22 -2.43 2.63
N GLU A 102 9.76 -3.59 3.01
CA GLU A 102 10.85 -4.26 2.26
C GLU A 102 10.41 -4.62 0.83
N ILE A 103 9.18 -5.13 0.66
CA ILE A 103 8.62 -5.41 -0.67
C ILE A 103 8.52 -4.13 -1.50
N TRP A 104 8.06 -3.03 -0.90
CA TRP A 104 7.98 -1.74 -1.60
C TRP A 104 9.36 -1.23 -2.02
N VAL A 105 10.37 -1.36 -1.15
CA VAL A 105 11.76 -1.01 -1.44
C VAL A 105 12.29 -1.83 -2.60
N ALA A 106 12.10 -3.15 -2.58
CA ALA A 106 12.54 -4.04 -3.64
C ALA A 106 11.82 -3.75 -4.98
N ALA A 107 10.49 -3.64 -4.96
CA ALA A 107 9.69 -3.40 -6.16
C ALA A 107 10.00 -2.06 -6.84
N CYS A 108 10.37 -1.05 -6.05
CA CYS A 108 10.72 0.28 -6.57
C CYS A 108 12.22 0.41 -6.89
N GLY A 109 13.04 -0.60 -6.60
CA GLY A 109 14.50 -0.51 -6.71
C GLY A 109 15.07 0.65 -5.89
N LEU A 110 14.55 0.87 -4.68
CA LEU A 110 14.95 2.04 -3.89
C LEU A 110 16.39 1.91 -3.41
N CYS A 111 17.25 2.84 -3.83
CA CYS A 111 18.56 3.02 -3.22
C CYS A 111 18.36 3.65 -1.83
N LEU A 112 18.75 2.90 -0.80
CA LEU A 112 18.95 3.49 0.51
C LEU A 112 20.31 4.17 0.46
N ASP A 113 20.33 5.49 0.32
CA ASP A 113 21.58 6.27 0.34
C ASP A 113 22.31 5.99 1.67
N GLY A 114 23.37 5.19 1.58
CA GLY A 114 24.16 4.71 2.73
C GLY A 114 25.52 4.14 2.37
N SER A 115 25.98 4.29 1.12
CA SER A 115 27.35 3.96 0.71
C SER A 115 27.84 5.00 -0.30
N GLY A 116 27.83 6.26 0.11
CA GLY A 116 28.81 7.21 -0.38
C GLY A 116 30.13 6.90 0.30
N ASP A 117 31.13 6.54 -0.50
CA ASP A 117 32.56 6.56 -0.21
C ASP A 117 33.08 5.66 0.94
N ARG A 118 33.68 4.53 0.55
CA ARG A 118 34.82 3.90 1.22
C ARG A 118 35.71 3.24 0.18
#